data_AF-A0A3L7WQY6-F1
#
_entry.id   AF-A0A3L7WQY6-F1
#
_cell.length_a   1.000
_cell.length_b   1.000
_cell.length_c   1.000
_cell.angle_alpha   90.00
_cell.angle_beta   90.00
_cell.angle_gamma   90.00
#
_symmetry.space_group_name_H-M   'P 1'
#
loop_
_entity.id
_entity.type
_entity.pdbx_description
1 polymer ?
#
loop_
_entity_poly.entity_id
_entity_poly.type
_entity_poly.pdbx_seq_one_letter_code
_entity_poly.pdbx_strand_id
1 'polypeptide(L)'
;MICPPHMEVSMFDAPQLATLRALIERYIPADDVPGGIAAGVDGYLIGFLQGDGVGFLTRYSQALTALENEAQLRHGTAFAGLNGPDADALISALWQNDTRAVWLCDAPATLALIAEHCAEGFYSDPRHGANANAISWTSIGFEERR
;
A
#
# COMPACT_ATOMS: atom_id res chain seq x y z
N MET A 1 -20.86 -34.04 -7.35
CA MET A 1 -19.44 -33.72 -7.12
C MET A 1 -19.34 -32.21 -7.17
N ILE A 2 -19.44 -31.55 -6.02
CA ILE A 2 -19.34 -30.09 -5.93
C ILE A 2 -17.84 -29.81 -5.85
N CYS A 3 -17.29 -29.23 -6.90
CA CYS A 3 -15.93 -28.67 -6.86
C CYS A 3 -15.93 -27.60 -5.75
N PRO A 4 -15.00 -27.61 -4.78
CA PRO A 4 -14.94 -26.52 -3.83
C PRO A 4 -14.69 -25.22 -4.60
N PRO A 5 -15.25 -24.07 -4.19
CA PRO A 5 -14.84 -22.79 -4.76
C PRO A 5 -13.33 -22.70 -4.60
N HIS A 6 -12.63 -22.30 -5.66
CA HIS A 6 -11.23 -21.93 -5.58
C HIS A 6 -11.12 -20.84 -4.52
N MET A 7 -10.77 -21.23 -3.30
CA MET A 7 -10.45 -20.30 -2.24
C MET A 7 -9.09 -19.75 -2.66
N GLU A 8 -9.10 -18.68 -3.45
CA GLU A 8 -7.89 -17.96 -3.78
C GLU A 8 -7.21 -17.62 -2.46
N VAL A 9 -6.07 -18.25 -2.21
CA VAL A 9 -5.24 -17.93 -1.07
C VAL A 9 -4.66 -16.55 -1.39
N SER A 10 -5.35 -15.51 -0.93
CA SER A 10 -4.87 -14.14 -1.01
C SER A 10 -3.50 -14.07 -0.33
N MET A 11 -2.51 -13.51 -1.02
CA MET A 11 -1.14 -13.40 -0.49
C MET A 11 -1.06 -12.55 0.78
N PHE A 12 -2.05 -11.69 1.00
CA PHE A 12 -2.27 -10.94 2.24
C PHE A 12 -3.59 -11.37 2.86
N ASP A 13 -3.61 -11.48 4.18
CA ASP A 13 -4.86 -11.59 4.92
C ASP A 13 -5.65 -10.25 4.90
N ALA A 14 -6.88 -10.28 5.40
CA ALA A 14 -7.75 -9.10 5.38
C ALA A 14 -7.17 -7.91 6.18
N PRO A 15 -6.61 -8.10 7.39
CA PRO A 15 -5.90 -7.03 8.11
C PRO A 15 -4.72 -6.45 7.33
N GLN A 16 -3.84 -7.29 6.77
CA GLN A 16 -2.69 -6.84 5.99
C GLN A 16 -3.11 -6.03 4.77
N LEU A 17 -4.13 -6.48 4.05
CA LEU A 17 -4.65 -5.76 2.88
C LEU A 17 -5.26 -4.40 3.27
N ALA A 18 -6.01 -4.34 4.38
CA ALA A 18 -6.58 -3.10 4.88
C ALA A 18 -5.48 -2.11 5.30
N THR A 19 -4.46 -2.60 6.00
CA THR A 19 -3.30 -1.82 6.43
C THR A 19 -2.49 -1.32 5.25
N LEU A 20 -2.25 -2.15 4.23
CA LEU A 20 -1.58 -1.74 3.00
C LEU A 20 -2.33 -0.59 2.32
N ARG A 21 -3.65 -0.72 2.19
CA ARG A 21 -4.48 0.31 1.54
C ARG A 21 -4.49 1.62 2.30
N ALA A 22 -4.61 1.55 3.62
CA ALA A 22 -4.54 2.73 4.47
C ALA A 22 -3.17 3.41 4.37
N LEU A 23 -2.08 2.63 4.33
CA LEU A 23 -0.73 3.16 4.16
C LEU A 23 -0.53 3.84 2.79
N ILE A 24 -1.05 3.25 1.71
CA ILE A 24 -1.05 3.85 0.37
C ILE A 24 -1.72 5.22 0.38
N GLU A 25 -2.89 5.35 1.02
CA GLU A 25 -3.61 6.63 1.16
C GLU A 25 -2.87 7.67 2.02
N ARG A 26 -1.86 7.27 2.81
CA ARG A 26 -1.01 8.23 3.54
C ARG A 26 0.20 8.66 2.71
N TYR A 27 0.75 7.76 1.90
CA TYR A 27 1.82 8.13 0.96
C TYR A 27 1.32 8.95 -0.22
N ILE A 28 0.11 8.67 -0.70
CA ILE A 28 -0.50 9.32 -1.84
C ILE A 28 -1.93 9.72 -1.44
N PRO A 29 -2.07 10.78 -0.62
CA PRO A 29 -3.38 11.26 -0.23
C PRO A 29 -4.12 11.86 -1.42
N ALA A 30 -5.45 11.78 -1.40
CA ALA A 30 -6.27 12.54 -2.33
C ALA A 30 -6.14 14.05 -2.04
N ASP A 31 -5.94 14.83 -3.08
CA ASP A 31 -5.93 16.30 -3.05
C ASP A 31 -6.67 16.81 -4.31
N ASP A 32 -6.10 17.75 -5.06
CA ASP A 32 -6.60 18.15 -6.39
C ASP A 32 -6.61 16.99 -7.41
N VAL A 33 -5.91 15.89 -7.12
CA VAL A 33 -5.93 14.63 -7.89
C VAL A 33 -6.38 13.45 -7.02
N PRO A 34 -6.94 12.39 -7.63
CA PRO A 34 -7.28 11.16 -6.91
C PRO A 34 -6.10 10.55 -6.16
N GLY A 35 -6.37 10.10 -4.92
CA GLY A 35 -5.37 9.43 -4.07
C GLY A 35 -4.95 8.06 -4.59
N GLY A 36 -3.98 7.45 -3.91
CA GLY A 36 -3.33 6.22 -4.36
C GLY A 36 -4.29 5.04 -4.60
N ILE A 37 -5.34 4.88 -3.78
CA ILE A 37 -6.31 3.80 -4.00
C ILE A 37 -7.19 4.09 -5.21
N ALA A 38 -7.65 5.34 -5.34
CA ALA A 38 -8.44 5.74 -6.51
C ALA A 38 -7.63 5.66 -7.82
N ALA A 39 -6.30 5.79 -7.75
CA ALA A 39 -5.38 5.59 -8.85
C ALA A 39 -5.02 4.10 -9.11
N GLY A 40 -5.45 3.18 -8.25
CA GLY A 40 -5.22 1.73 -8.41
C GLY A 40 -3.82 1.26 -7.99
N VAL A 41 -3.14 1.99 -7.11
CA VAL A 41 -1.79 1.64 -6.62
C VAL A 41 -1.80 0.31 -5.86
N ASP A 42 -2.88 -0.02 -5.14
CA ASP A 42 -3.00 -1.31 -4.44
C ASP A 42 -3.00 -2.49 -5.42
N GLY A 43 -3.73 -2.39 -6.53
CA GLY A 43 -3.74 -3.40 -7.60
C GLY A 43 -2.36 -3.57 -8.24
N TYR A 44 -1.66 -2.46 -8.51
CA TYR A 44 -0.28 -2.49 -9.03
C TYR A 44 0.66 -3.22 -8.07
N LEU A 45 0.67 -2.85 -6.78
CA LEU A 45 1.54 -3.47 -5.79
C LEU A 45 1.23 -4.96 -5.63
N ILE A 46 -0.04 -5.36 -5.66
CA ILE A 46 -0.43 -6.76 -5.60
C ILE A 46 0.12 -7.53 -6.79
N GLY A 47 -0.06 -7.02 -8.01
CA GLY A 47 0.47 -7.64 -9.22
C GLY A 47 2.01 -7.70 -9.22
N PHE A 48 2.66 -6.62 -8.81
CA PHE A 48 4.11 -6.56 -8.67
C PHE A 48 4.63 -7.63 -7.70
N LEU A 49 4.03 -7.76 -6.51
CA LEU A 49 4.43 -8.74 -5.49
C LEU A 49 4.12 -10.19 -5.87
N GLN A 50 3.24 -10.42 -6.84
CA GLN A 50 2.99 -11.75 -7.43
C GLN A 50 3.94 -12.09 -8.57
N GLY A 51 4.57 -11.07 -9.19
CA GLY A 51 5.51 -11.22 -10.29
C GLY A 51 6.92 -10.81 -9.89
N ASP A 52 7.42 -9.75 -10.52
CA ASP A 52 8.82 -9.30 -10.41
C ASP A 52 9.26 -8.94 -8.98
N GLY A 53 8.30 -8.55 -8.14
CA GLY A 53 8.48 -8.16 -6.75
C GLY A 53 8.32 -9.29 -5.74
N VAL A 54 8.16 -10.56 -6.15
CA VAL A 54 7.89 -11.67 -5.23
C VAL A 54 8.93 -11.83 -4.12
N GLY A 55 10.18 -11.42 -4.36
CA GLY A 55 11.23 -11.39 -3.34
C GLY A 55 10.95 -10.45 -2.17
N PHE A 56 10.06 -9.47 -2.34
CA PHE A 56 9.65 -8.53 -1.30
C PHE A 56 8.41 -8.99 -0.52
N LEU A 57 7.69 -10.02 -0.97
CA LEU A 57 6.41 -10.43 -0.39
C LEU A 57 6.51 -10.72 1.12
N THR A 58 7.54 -11.46 1.54
CA THR A 58 7.78 -11.76 2.96
C THR A 58 8.01 -10.48 3.76
N ARG A 59 8.80 -9.54 3.23
CA ARG A 59 9.10 -8.27 3.90
C ARG A 59 7.85 -7.40 4.04
N TYR A 60 7.01 -7.35 3.00
CA TYR A 60 5.71 -6.68 3.04
C TYR A 60 4.80 -7.29 4.10
N SER A 61 4.60 -8.61 4.08
CA SER A 61 3.74 -9.31 5.03
C SER A 61 4.17 -9.05 6.48
N GLN A 62 5.48 -9.14 6.75
CA GLN A 62 6.04 -8.84 8.08
C GLN A 62 5.83 -7.38 8.50
N ALA A 63 6.06 -6.43 7.60
CA ALA A 63 5.89 -5.01 7.89
C ALA A 63 4.42 -4.62 8.12
N LEU A 64 3.50 -5.16 7.32
CA LEU A 64 2.06 -4.90 7.47
C LEU A 64 1.53 -5.46 8.79
N THR A 65 1.97 -6.65 9.19
CA THR A 65 1.66 -7.21 10.52
C THR A 65 2.26 -6.37 11.65
N ALA A 66 3.51 -5.91 11.49
CA ALA A 66 4.15 -5.06 12.50
C ALA A 66 3.44 -3.71 12.64
N LEU A 67 3.03 -3.09 11.52
CA LEU A 67 2.30 -1.83 11.50
C LEU A 67 0.91 -1.94 12.16
N GLU A 68 0.20 -3.04 11.91
CA GLU A 68 -1.06 -3.34 12.60
C GLU A 68 -0.84 -3.44 14.12
N ASN A 69 0.21 -4.15 14.55
CA ASN A 69 0.55 -4.25 15.97
C ASN A 69 0.96 -2.91 16.59
N GLU A 70 1.66 -2.04 15.87
CA GLU A 70 1.98 -0.67 16.32
C GLU A 70 0.70 0.13 16.59
N ALA A 71 -0.26 0.07 15.67
CA ALA A 71 -1.54 0.77 15.83
C ALA A 71 -2.30 0.26 17.05
N GLN A 72 -2.35 -1.07 17.24
CA GLN A 72 -2.98 -1.68 18.41
C GLN A 72 -2.28 -1.28 19.71
N LEU A 73 -0.94 -1.31 19.75
CA LEU A 73 -0.17 -0.96 20.96
C LEU A 73 -0.22 0.53 21.31
N ARG A 74 -0.32 1.42 20.32
CA ARG A 74 -0.30 2.88 20.52
C ARG A 74 -1.70 3.45 20.73
N HIS A 75 -2.71 2.93 20.03
CA HIS A 75 -4.04 3.52 19.95
C HIS A 75 -5.18 2.54 20.29
N GLY A 76 -4.90 1.23 20.42
CA GLY A 76 -5.92 0.21 20.71
C GLY A 76 -6.89 -0.04 19.56
N THR A 77 -6.51 0.32 18.33
CA THR A 77 -7.30 0.13 17.11
C THR A 77 -6.40 -0.31 15.95
N ALA A 78 -7.01 -0.85 14.91
CA ALA A 78 -6.31 -1.26 13.70
C ALA A 78 -5.72 -0.07 12.97
N PHE A 79 -4.64 -0.26 12.22
CA PHE A 79 -3.99 0.85 11.50
C PHE A 79 -4.95 1.52 10.52
N ALA A 80 -5.72 0.71 9.78
CA ALA A 80 -6.76 1.20 8.86
C ALA A 80 -7.94 1.90 9.56
N GLY A 81 -8.07 1.77 10.89
CA GLY A 81 -9.09 2.44 11.70
C GLY A 81 -8.60 3.73 12.36
N LEU A 82 -7.34 4.11 12.18
CA LEU A 82 -6.81 5.39 12.69
C LEU A 82 -7.37 6.56 11.90
N ASN A 83 -7.52 7.70 12.57
CA ASN A 83 -7.72 8.97 11.86
C ASN A 83 -6.40 9.40 11.19
N GLY A 84 -6.48 10.35 10.25
CA GLY A 84 -5.31 10.83 9.50
C GLY A 84 -4.14 11.27 10.40
N PRO A 85 -4.34 12.22 11.33
CA PRO A 85 -3.28 12.69 12.23
C PRO A 85 -2.62 11.58 13.06
N ASP A 86 -3.37 10.62 13.59
CA ASP A 86 -2.83 9.51 14.36
C ASP A 86 -2.01 8.55 13.48
N ALA A 87 -2.49 8.24 12.28
CA ALA A 87 -1.76 7.44 11.31
C ALA A 87 -0.44 8.12 10.91
N ASP A 88 -0.47 9.43 10.63
CA ASP A 88 0.71 10.21 10.24
C ASP A 88 1.74 10.30 11.38
N ALA A 89 1.28 10.50 12.62
CA ALA A 89 2.14 10.50 13.79
C ALA A 89 2.80 9.14 14.02
N LEU A 90 2.06 8.04 13.82
CA LEU A 90 2.59 6.68 13.90
C LEU A 90 3.65 6.45 12.81
N ILE A 91 3.35 6.76 11.54
CA ILE A 91 4.30 6.63 10.44
C ILE A 91 5.56 7.46 10.72
N SER A 92 5.42 8.69 11.20
CA SER A 92 6.55 9.58 11.55
C SER A 92 7.43 9.00 12.67
N ALA A 93 6.85 8.35 13.67
CA ALA A 93 7.60 7.65 14.71
C ALA A 93 8.41 6.48 14.12
N LEU A 94 7.80 5.69 13.23
CA LEU A 94 8.47 4.58 12.57
C LEU A 94 9.62 5.02 11.65
N TRP A 95 9.50 6.18 10.99
CA TRP A 95 10.62 6.78 10.24
C TRP A 95 11.82 7.13 11.12
N GLN A 96 11.58 7.41 12.40
CA GLN A 96 12.63 7.65 13.40
C GLN A 96 13.08 6.35 14.09
N ASN A 97 12.61 5.20 13.60
CA ASN A 97 12.83 3.88 14.18
C ASN A 97 12.30 3.75 15.63
N ASP A 98 11.35 4.59 16.05
CA ASP A 98 10.62 4.43 17.31
C ASP A 98 9.57 3.34 17.11
N THR A 99 9.92 2.11 17.47
CA THR A 99 9.05 0.93 17.36
C THR A 99 8.65 0.42 18.75
N ARG A 100 7.37 0.07 18.91
CA ARG A 100 6.83 -0.60 20.11
C ARG A 100 6.50 -2.07 19.84
N ALA A 101 6.17 -2.40 18.60
CA ALA A 101 5.93 -3.77 18.16
C ALA A 101 7.26 -4.45 17.80
N VAL A 102 7.21 -5.78 17.62
CA VAL A 102 8.34 -6.53 17.08
C VAL A 102 8.38 -6.37 15.56
N TRP A 103 9.51 -5.92 15.05
CA TRP A 103 9.79 -5.82 13.63
C TRP A 103 10.83 -6.88 13.21
N LEU A 104 10.50 -7.67 12.19
CA LEU A 104 11.41 -8.66 11.60
C LEU A 104 12.27 -8.08 10.46
N CYS A 105 12.07 -6.81 10.16
CA CYS A 105 12.78 -6.04 9.16
C CYS A 105 13.06 -4.63 9.70
N ASP A 106 13.98 -3.90 9.08
CA ASP A 106 14.24 -2.50 9.43
C ASP A 106 13.00 -1.64 9.08
N ALA A 107 12.39 -1.01 10.09
CA ALA A 107 11.12 -0.29 9.89
C ALA A 107 11.27 0.91 8.95
N PRO A 108 12.23 1.85 9.16
CA PRO A 108 12.42 2.98 8.25
C PRO A 108 12.72 2.54 6.81
N ALA A 109 13.65 1.61 6.60
CA ALA A 109 14.02 1.17 5.25
C ALA A 109 12.87 0.42 4.57
N THR A 110 12.02 -0.25 5.33
CA THR A 110 10.86 -0.95 4.75
C THR A 110 9.75 0.03 4.38
N LEU A 111 9.50 1.05 5.21
CA LEU A 111 8.58 2.13 4.86
C LEU A 111 9.04 2.90 3.62
N ALA A 112 10.34 3.18 3.50
CA ALA A 112 10.92 3.79 2.31
C ALA A 112 10.71 2.96 1.04
N LEU A 113 10.98 1.66 1.13
CA LEU A 113 10.74 0.73 0.02
C LEU A 113 9.27 0.71 -0.41
N ILE A 114 8.34 0.66 0.55
CA ILE A 114 6.90 0.66 0.23
C ILE A 114 6.50 2.00 -0.41
N ALA A 115 7.01 3.13 0.09
CA ALA A 115 6.75 4.44 -0.49
C ALA A 115 7.29 4.55 -1.93
N GLU A 116 8.48 4.00 -2.20
CA GLU A 116 9.05 3.93 -3.55
C GLU A 116 8.16 3.13 -4.51
N HIS A 117 7.76 1.91 -4.13
CA HIS A 117 6.85 1.12 -4.97
C HIS A 117 5.45 1.77 -5.12
N CYS A 118 4.97 2.51 -4.12
CA CYS A 118 3.74 3.30 -4.24
C CYS A 118 3.89 4.39 -5.30
N ALA A 119 5.01 5.12 -5.27
CA ALA A 119 5.32 6.13 -6.27
C ALA A 119 5.45 5.52 -7.67
N GLU A 120 6.14 4.39 -7.80
CA GLU A 120 6.23 3.64 -9.07
C GLU A 120 4.85 3.27 -9.59
N GLY A 121 3.97 2.72 -8.74
CA GLY A 121 2.61 2.38 -9.13
C GLY A 121 1.75 3.57 -9.54
N PHE A 122 1.95 4.72 -8.89
CA PHE A 122 1.19 5.93 -9.19
C PHE A 122 1.67 6.65 -10.45
N TYR A 123 2.98 6.66 -10.69
CA TYR A 123 3.60 7.31 -11.85
C TYR A 123 3.80 6.38 -13.06
N SER A 124 3.55 5.07 -12.94
CA SER A 124 3.65 4.12 -14.06
C SER A 124 2.59 4.33 -15.14
N ASP A 125 2.99 4.03 -16.39
CA ASP A 125 2.16 4.16 -17.59
C ASP A 125 0.94 3.20 -17.56
N PRO A 126 -0.29 3.68 -17.86
CA PRO A 126 -1.52 2.88 -17.93
C PRO A 126 -1.44 1.58 -18.77
N ARG A 127 -0.57 1.55 -19.78
CA ARG A 127 -0.45 0.44 -20.73
C ARG A 127 0.25 -0.81 -20.15
N HIS A 128 0.77 -0.73 -18.92
CA HIS A 128 1.45 -1.84 -18.23
C HIS A 128 0.67 -2.38 -17.01
N GLY A 129 -0.61 -2.02 -16.85
CA GLY A 129 -1.47 -2.55 -15.77
C GLY A 129 -1.45 -1.75 -14.46
N ALA A 130 -0.60 -0.72 -14.37
CA ALA A 130 -0.76 0.38 -13.42
C ALA A 130 -1.80 1.39 -13.95
N ASN A 131 -2.41 2.25 -13.11
CA ASN A 131 -3.25 3.38 -13.55
C ASN A 131 -4.50 3.01 -14.39
N ALA A 132 -5.36 2.13 -13.85
CA ALA A 132 -6.55 1.57 -14.52
C ALA A 132 -7.55 2.59 -15.10
N ASN A 133 -7.44 3.87 -14.75
CA ASN A 133 -8.33 4.94 -15.21
C ASN A 133 -7.64 6.07 -15.99
N ALA A 134 -6.33 5.99 -16.28
CA ALA A 134 -5.61 7.05 -16.99
C ALA A 134 -5.79 8.47 -16.38
N ILE A 135 -5.94 8.55 -15.05
CA ILE A 135 -6.22 9.79 -14.32
C ILE A 135 -5.08 10.82 -14.52
N SER A 136 -3.84 10.34 -14.53
CA SER A 136 -2.65 11.18 -14.78
C SER A 136 -2.62 11.80 -16.19
N TRP A 137 -3.20 11.15 -17.19
CA TRP A 137 -3.20 11.61 -18.58
C TRP A 137 -4.29 12.66 -18.89
N THR A 138 -5.37 12.63 -18.11
CA THR A 138 -6.46 13.62 -18.26
C THR A 138 -6.01 15.00 -17.74
N SER A 139 -5.12 15.05 -16.74
CA SER A 139 -4.60 16.30 -16.17
C SER A 139 -3.57 17.03 -17.01
N ILE A 140 -3.01 16.40 -18.07
CA ILE A 140 -2.01 17.01 -18.97
C ILE A 140 -2.52 17.28 -20.39
N GLY A 141 -3.81 17.07 -20.68
CA GLY A 141 -4.45 17.56 -21.90
C GLY A 141 -3.96 16.94 -23.22
N PHE A 142 -3.49 15.69 -23.23
CA PHE A 142 -3.14 15.00 -24.46
C PHE A 142 -4.40 14.40 -25.12
N GLU A 143 -5.01 15.12 -26.04
CA GLU A 143 -5.87 14.52 -27.07
C GLU A 143 -4.98 13.80 -28.09
N GLU A 144 -5.13 12.47 -28.22
CA GLU A 144 -4.62 11.76 -29.40
C GLU A 144 -5.35 12.33 -30.62
N ARG A 145 -4.66 13.19 -31.37
CA ARG A 145 -5.12 13.69 -32.66
C ARG A 145 -5.32 12.49 -33.60
N ARG A 146 -6.58 12.17 -33.87
CA ARG A 146 -6.99 11.30 -34.98
C ARG A 146 -6.54 11.85 -36.33
#